data_AF-A0A8C1WX60-F1
#
_entry.id   AF-A0A8C1WX60-F1
#
_cell.length_a   1.000
_cell.length_b   1.000
_cell.length_c   1.000
_cell.angle_alpha   90.00
_cell.angle_beta   90.00
_cell.angle_gamma   90.00
#
_symmetry.space_group_name_H-M   'P 1'
#
loop_
_entity.id
_entity.type
_entity.pdbx_description
1 polymer ?
#
loop_
_entity_poly.entity_id
_entity_poly.type
_entity_poly.pdbx_seq_one_letter_code
_entity_poly.pdbx_strand_id
1 'polypeptide(L)'
;MHSDGEGSRPQCPTEDDMREGDLGDGMGARSRGHQDHLPQMKSGSERSNEPFSWTSCRAMYAIFREELEAERVARWEKRQSESSSEDTSEELQRRLQEVTEEVELLRTELEVTHRHLEGKHEALRILQGQAILDKATCHTKILLQKSEERNKALEKEVNALQWEITFNQVQFKNVENSWSLKYERVLAENEGLKKALEEKITQHQEQRTENASLSQKCLELLSMLSAKERKDYQRTQPPCSLRTDGSALELAVYGACQCNSNGGEPCSCARSAATSRKQVLQLKQEV
;
A
#
# COMPACT_ATOMS: atom_id res chain seq x y z
N MET A 1 31.46 4.55 13.71
CA MET A 1 32.56 4.63 12.73
C MET A 1 32.33 3.44 11.80
N HIS A 2 31.64 3.60 10.67
CA HIS A 2 31.97 4.44 9.50
C HIS A 2 33.36 4.14 8.98
N SER A 3 33.38 3.30 7.94
CA SER A 3 34.42 3.14 6.91
C SER A 3 33.74 2.43 5.73
N ASP A 4 33.05 3.21 4.88
CA ASP A 4 32.40 2.70 3.68
C ASP A 4 33.45 2.30 2.64
N GLY A 5 33.29 1.11 2.05
CA GLY A 5 34.19 0.57 1.04
C GLY A 5 33.52 0.51 -0.32
N GLU A 6 33.67 1.55 -1.14
CA GLU A 6 33.11 1.60 -2.51
C GLU A 6 33.84 0.63 -3.47
N GLY A 7 33.42 -0.63 -3.46
CA GLY A 7 33.84 -1.63 -4.45
C GLY A 7 33.26 -1.28 -5.83
N SER A 8 34.11 -0.77 -6.74
CA SER A 8 33.71 -0.38 -8.09
C SER A 8 33.04 -1.54 -8.85
N ARG A 9 31.81 -1.29 -9.29
CA ARG A 9 30.94 -2.26 -9.97
C ARG A 9 31.47 -2.52 -11.39
N PRO A 10 31.77 -3.77 -11.79
CA PRO A 10 32.07 -4.07 -13.19
C PRO A 10 30.83 -3.78 -14.06
N GLN A 11 30.94 -2.82 -14.97
CA GLN A 11 29.92 -2.63 -15.99
C GLN A 11 30.06 -3.76 -17.02
N CYS A 12 29.10 -4.67 -17.06
CA CYS A 12 28.99 -5.60 -18.19
C CYS A 12 28.59 -4.82 -19.45
N PRO A 13 29.24 -5.06 -20.61
CA PRO A 13 28.90 -4.38 -21.85
C PRO A 13 27.46 -4.74 -22.26
N THR A 14 26.69 -3.74 -22.67
CA THR A 14 25.27 -3.86 -23.04
C THR A 14 25.13 -4.18 -24.53
N GLU A 15 25.27 -5.44 -24.90
CA GLU A 15 24.88 -5.95 -26.22
C GLU A 15 24.19 -7.33 -26.08
N ASP A 16 22.87 -7.30 -25.88
CA ASP A 16 21.91 -8.22 -26.51
C ASP A 16 20.53 -7.53 -26.52
N ASP A 17 19.84 -7.50 -27.67
CA ASP A 17 18.66 -6.65 -27.88
C ASP A 17 17.37 -7.49 -27.97
N MET A 18 16.81 -7.82 -26.81
CA MET A 18 15.50 -8.46 -26.66
C MET A 18 14.41 -7.44 -26.31
N ARG A 19 14.38 -6.31 -27.03
CA ARG A 19 13.23 -5.42 -27.09
C ARG A 19 12.14 -5.99 -27.99
N GLU A 20 11.25 -6.80 -27.42
CA GLU A 20 9.78 -6.67 -27.63
C GLU A 20 9.03 -7.65 -26.73
N GLY A 21 8.18 -7.09 -25.86
CA GLY A 21 7.48 -7.82 -24.80
C GLY A 21 6.40 -6.95 -24.16
N ASP A 22 5.70 -6.17 -24.99
CA ASP A 22 4.67 -5.24 -24.57
C ASP A 22 3.39 -6.00 -24.18
N LEU A 23 3.21 -6.19 -22.87
CA LEU A 23 1.93 -6.55 -22.27
C LEU A 23 1.31 -5.30 -21.67
N GLY A 24 0.83 -4.42 -22.53
CA GLY A 24 0.23 -3.15 -22.14
C GLY A 24 -1.13 -3.32 -21.44
N ASP A 25 -1.25 -2.73 -20.26
CA ASP A 25 -2.54 -2.43 -19.61
C ASP A 25 -2.75 -0.91 -19.61
N GLY A 26 -3.79 -0.44 -20.28
CA GLY A 26 -4.00 0.97 -20.57
C GLY A 26 -5.09 1.64 -19.72
N MET A 27 -4.73 2.70 -19.00
CA MET A 27 -5.63 3.80 -18.60
C MET A 27 -4.88 5.14 -18.68
N GLY A 28 -5.57 6.20 -19.12
CA GLY A 28 -4.98 7.53 -19.29
C GLY A 28 -5.12 8.46 -18.06
N ALA A 29 -4.92 9.78 -18.16
CA ALA A 29 -4.63 10.59 -19.35
C ALA A 29 -4.11 12.01 -18.98
N ARG A 30 -3.64 12.76 -19.99
CA ARG A 30 -3.42 14.25 -20.04
C ARG A 30 -2.24 14.78 -19.21
N SER A 31 -1.17 15.40 -19.72
CA SER A 31 -0.84 16.23 -20.92
C SER A 31 -0.95 17.76 -20.75
N ARG A 32 0.21 18.39 -20.52
CA ARG A 32 0.71 19.74 -20.91
C ARG A 32 2.21 19.74 -20.49
N GLY A 33 3.23 20.17 -21.25
CA GLY A 33 3.31 21.21 -22.29
C GLY A 33 3.64 22.56 -21.62
N HIS A 34 4.71 23.30 -21.92
CA HIS A 34 5.79 23.23 -22.93
C HIS A 34 7.04 23.98 -22.33
N GLN A 35 8.24 24.19 -22.91
CA GLN A 35 8.85 24.02 -24.25
C GLN A 35 10.40 23.97 -24.10
N ASP A 36 11.15 23.65 -25.17
CA ASP A 36 12.63 23.71 -25.22
C ASP A 36 13.24 25.12 -25.01
N HIS A 37 14.49 25.17 -24.53
CA HIS A 37 15.56 26.04 -25.08
C HIS A 37 16.95 25.65 -24.57
N LEU A 38 17.95 25.59 -25.48
CA LEU A 38 19.37 25.60 -25.14
C LEU A 38 19.77 26.98 -24.57
N PRO A 39 20.80 27.06 -23.70
CA PRO A 39 22.09 27.48 -24.26
C PRO A 39 23.32 26.71 -23.75
N GLN A 40 24.30 26.64 -24.64
CA GLN A 40 25.66 26.15 -24.43
C GLN A 40 26.56 27.29 -23.91
N MET A 41 27.44 27.05 -22.91
CA MET A 41 28.87 27.47 -22.91
C MET A 41 29.58 27.38 -21.53
N LYS A 42 30.60 26.52 -21.48
CA LYS A 42 31.95 26.68 -20.86
C LYS A 42 32.16 26.91 -19.34
N SER A 43 33.27 26.28 -18.93
CA SER A 43 34.15 26.59 -17.79
C SER A 43 33.66 26.15 -16.40
N GLY A 44 34.44 25.37 -15.64
CA GLY A 44 35.70 24.71 -16.00
C GLY A 44 36.39 24.09 -14.78
N SER A 45 36.98 22.91 -14.94
CA SER A 45 37.91 22.33 -13.96
C SER A 45 38.76 21.26 -14.65
N GLU A 46 40.08 21.42 -14.57
CA GLU A 46 41.02 20.52 -15.24
C GLU A 46 41.22 19.26 -14.39
N ARG A 47 40.81 18.11 -14.94
CA ARG A 47 41.39 16.82 -14.56
C ARG A 47 41.99 16.17 -15.78
N SER A 48 43.23 15.74 -15.64
CA SER A 48 44.08 15.21 -16.69
C SER A 48 43.56 13.87 -17.20
N ASN A 49 42.81 13.91 -18.31
CA ASN A 49 42.65 12.76 -19.19
C ASN A 49 43.97 12.52 -19.94
N GLU A 50 45.00 12.03 -19.23
CA GLU A 50 46.05 11.27 -19.90
C GLU A 50 45.41 9.98 -20.42
N PRO A 51 45.45 9.68 -21.73
CA PRO A 51 45.02 8.39 -22.23
C PRO A 51 45.95 7.33 -21.64
N PHE A 52 45.42 6.39 -20.86
CA PHE A 52 46.21 5.29 -20.31
C PHE A 52 46.79 4.47 -21.47
N SER A 53 48.05 4.75 -21.81
CA SER A 53 48.69 4.22 -23.00
C SER A 53 48.99 2.74 -22.77
N TRP A 54 48.23 1.89 -23.45
CA TRP A 54 48.55 0.48 -23.56
C TRP A 54 49.80 0.32 -24.41
N THR A 55 50.97 0.49 -23.78
CA THR A 55 52.26 0.03 -24.33
C THR A 55 52.13 -1.46 -24.53
N SER A 56 51.81 -1.87 -25.75
CA SER A 56 51.53 -3.26 -26.09
C SER A 56 52.66 -4.15 -25.56
N CYS A 57 52.33 -5.28 -24.94
CA CYS A 57 53.36 -6.20 -24.44
C CYS A 57 54.36 -6.58 -25.55
N ARG A 58 53.89 -6.64 -26.80
CA ARG A 58 54.74 -6.86 -27.99
C ARG A 58 55.77 -5.74 -28.23
N ALA A 59 55.45 -4.48 -27.91
CA ALA A 59 56.38 -3.36 -28.00
C ALA A 59 57.41 -3.39 -26.86
N MET A 60 56.99 -3.67 -25.62
CA MET A 60 57.92 -3.85 -24.49
C MET A 60 58.87 -5.04 -24.73
N TYR A 61 58.36 -6.17 -25.22
CA TYR A 61 59.17 -7.33 -25.60
C TYR A 61 60.04 -7.11 -26.85
N ALA A 62 59.80 -6.05 -27.64
CA ALA A 62 60.69 -5.67 -28.74
C ALA A 62 61.87 -4.85 -28.22
N ILE A 63 61.61 -3.78 -27.47
CA ILE A 63 62.63 -2.90 -26.88
C ILE A 63 63.58 -3.72 -25.99
N PHE A 64 63.04 -4.52 -25.07
CA PHE A 64 63.83 -5.37 -24.16
C PHE A 64 64.68 -6.42 -24.88
N ARG A 65 64.27 -6.85 -26.09
CA ARG A 65 65.08 -7.74 -26.93
C ARG A 65 66.22 -7.00 -27.59
N GLU A 66 65.94 -5.85 -28.19
CA GLU A 66 66.92 -5.01 -28.89
C GLU A 66 68.04 -4.57 -27.94
N GLU A 67 67.68 -4.21 -26.71
CA GLU A 67 68.60 -3.90 -25.60
C GLU A 67 69.47 -5.14 -25.21
N LEU A 68 68.85 -6.32 -25.05
CA LEU A 68 69.55 -7.60 -24.80
C LEU A 68 70.37 -8.15 -25.97
N GLU A 69 70.17 -7.64 -27.18
CA GLU A 69 70.96 -8.00 -28.37
C GLU A 69 72.15 -7.04 -28.48
N ALA A 70 71.95 -5.74 -28.25
CA ALA A 70 73.02 -4.73 -28.20
C ALA A 70 74.04 -4.99 -27.07
N GLU A 71 73.58 -5.21 -25.83
CA GLU A 71 74.40 -5.56 -24.65
C GLU A 71 75.31 -6.78 -24.93
N ARG A 72 74.77 -7.76 -25.65
CA ARG A 72 75.44 -9.02 -25.98
C ARG A 72 76.49 -8.85 -27.08
N VAL A 73 76.22 -8.05 -28.10
CA VAL A 73 77.19 -7.70 -29.16
C VAL A 73 78.35 -6.93 -28.54
N ALA A 74 78.07 -5.88 -27.75
CA ALA A 74 79.10 -5.07 -27.10
C ALA A 74 80.01 -5.91 -26.17
N ARG A 75 79.43 -6.85 -25.40
CA ARG A 75 80.20 -7.80 -24.57
C ARG A 75 81.10 -8.72 -25.40
N TRP A 76 80.66 -9.13 -26.59
CA TRP A 76 81.40 -10.04 -27.47
C TRP A 76 82.55 -9.33 -28.20
N GLU A 77 82.31 -8.14 -28.76
CA GLU A 77 83.33 -7.31 -29.41
C GLU A 77 84.46 -6.91 -28.44
N LYS A 78 84.11 -6.63 -27.17
CA LYS A 78 85.09 -6.37 -26.12
C LYS A 78 86.00 -7.59 -25.87
N ARG A 79 85.42 -8.79 -25.68
CA ARG A 79 86.20 -10.03 -25.47
C ARG A 79 87.09 -10.39 -26.67
N GLN A 80 86.68 -10.08 -27.91
CA GLN A 80 87.54 -10.25 -29.10
C GLN A 80 88.73 -9.29 -29.09
N SER A 81 88.52 -8.04 -28.67
CA SER A 81 89.56 -6.99 -28.64
C SER A 81 90.66 -7.27 -27.61
N GLU A 82 90.34 -7.99 -26.53
CA GLU A 82 91.25 -8.35 -25.44
C GLU A 82 92.12 -9.60 -25.75
N SER A 83 91.90 -10.26 -26.90
CA SER A 83 92.49 -11.57 -27.25
C SER A 83 93.70 -11.51 -28.20
N SER A 84 94.31 -10.35 -28.45
CA SER A 84 95.35 -10.17 -29.49
C SER A 84 96.80 -10.30 -29.02
N SER A 85 97.05 -10.83 -27.82
CA SER A 85 98.39 -11.16 -27.29
C SER A 85 98.57 -12.67 -27.16
N GLU A 86 99.82 -13.13 -27.09
CA GLU A 86 100.16 -14.55 -26.83
C GLU A 86 99.79 -14.91 -25.38
N ASP A 87 98.52 -15.32 -25.17
CA ASP A 87 98.02 -15.73 -23.85
C ASP A 87 98.81 -16.94 -23.32
N THR A 88 99.25 -16.86 -22.06
CA THR A 88 99.94 -17.97 -21.41
C THR A 88 98.95 -19.08 -21.02
N SER A 89 99.43 -20.32 -20.89
CA SER A 89 98.57 -21.47 -20.57
C SER A 89 97.78 -21.29 -19.26
N GLU A 90 98.31 -20.54 -18.29
CA GLU A 90 97.63 -20.24 -17.03
C GLU A 90 96.50 -19.22 -17.20
N GLU A 91 96.67 -18.26 -18.12
CA GLU A 91 95.68 -17.24 -18.44
C GLU A 91 94.49 -17.85 -19.19
N LEU A 92 94.77 -18.72 -20.16
CA LEU A 92 93.74 -19.53 -20.83
C LEU A 92 92.98 -20.42 -19.84
N GLN A 93 93.67 -20.99 -18.84
CA GLN A 93 93.04 -21.80 -17.80
C GLN A 93 92.17 -20.97 -16.83
N ARG A 94 92.59 -19.74 -16.47
CA ARG A 94 91.76 -18.79 -15.71
C ARG A 94 90.50 -18.42 -16.48
N ARG A 95 90.63 -17.97 -17.73
CA ARG A 95 89.48 -17.58 -18.58
C ARG A 95 88.51 -18.75 -18.80
N LEU A 96 89.01 -19.99 -18.92
CA LEU A 96 88.18 -21.19 -19.00
C LEU A 96 87.35 -21.39 -17.71
N GLN A 97 87.98 -21.20 -16.54
CA GLN A 97 87.29 -21.29 -15.25
C GLN A 97 86.26 -20.16 -15.09
N GLU A 98 86.62 -18.91 -15.36
CA GLU A 98 85.72 -17.75 -15.30
C GLU A 98 84.50 -17.91 -16.22
N VAL A 99 84.68 -18.42 -17.44
CA VAL A 99 83.57 -18.74 -18.36
C VAL A 99 82.74 -19.91 -17.85
N THR A 100 83.33 -20.88 -17.14
CA THR A 100 82.58 -21.98 -16.52
C THR A 100 81.71 -21.46 -15.36
N GLU A 101 82.26 -20.59 -14.52
CA GLU A 101 81.54 -19.93 -13.42
C GLU A 101 80.44 -18.98 -13.95
N GLU A 102 80.70 -18.20 -15.01
CA GLU A 102 79.66 -17.39 -15.71
C GLU A 102 78.53 -18.29 -16.25
N VAL A 103 78.85 -19.45 -16.84
CA VAL A 103 77.86 -20.41 -17.33
C VAL A 103 77.04 -21.05 -16.20
N GLU A 104 77.63 -21.33 -15.03
CA GLU A 104 76.88 -21.86 -13.89
C GLU A 104 75.97 -20.80 -13.25
N LEU A 105 76.45 -19.56 -13.10
CA LEU A 105 75.63 -18.43 -12.66
C LEU A 105 74.43 -18.21 -13.60
N LEU A 106 74.66 -18.12 -14.91
CA LEU A 106 73.60 -17.94 -15.92
C LEU A 106 72.60 -19.12 -15.94
N ARG A 107 73.03 -20.35 -15.65
CA ARG A 107 72.11 -21.49 -15.46
C ARG A 107 71.21 -21.29 -14.24
N THR A 108 71.74 -20.82 -13.12
CA THR A 108 70.91 -20.56 -11.92
C THR A 108 69.93 -19.40 -12.12
N GLU A 109 70.33 -18.35 -12.86
CA GLU A 109 69.46 -17.23 -13.20
C GLU A 109 68.35 -17.64 -14.18
N LEU A 110 68.67 -18.43 -15.20
CA LEU A 110 67.68 -19.00 -16.12
C LEU A 110 66.65 -19.88 -15.39
N GLU A 111 67.12 -20.70 -14.46
CA GLU A 111 66.31 -21.61 -13.64
C GLU A 111 65.40 -20.85 -12.64
N VAL A 112 65.88 -19.74 -12.06
CA VAL A 112 65.05 -18.85 -11.22
C VAL A 112 64.04 -18.07 -12.06
N THR A 113 64.43 -17.53 -13.21
CA THR A 113 63.53 -16.78 -14.09
C THR A 113 62.48 -17.67 -14.76
N HIS A 114 62.82 -18.93 -15.06
CA HIS A 114 61.88 -19.95 -15.53
C HIS A 114 60.77 -20.19 -14.49
N ARG A 115 61.12 -20.54 -13.24
CA ARG A 115 60.14 -20.74 -12.16
C ARG A 115 59.32 -19.49 -11.84
N HIS A 116 59.92 -18.30 -11.94
CA HIS A 116 59.18 -17.04 -11.80
C HIS A 116 58.16 -16.82 -12.94
N LEU A 117 58.52 -17.20 -14.16
CA LEU A 117 57.64 -17.16 -15.32
C LEU A 117 56.50 -18.20 -15.22
N GLU A 118 56.76 -19.41 -14.72
CA GLU A 118 55.73 -20.41 -14.43
C GLU A 118 54.72 -19.90 -13.38
N GLY A 119 55.21 -19.34 -12.28
CA GLY A 119 54.36 -18.74 -11.24
C GLY A 119 53.46 -17.61 -11.76
N LYS A 120 53.96 -16.80 -12.71
CA LYS A 120 53.15 -15.79 -13.42
C LYS A 120 52.08 -16.43 -14.31
N HIS A 121 52.38 -17.51 -15.02
CA HIS A 121 51.39 -18.22 -15.85
C HIS A 121 50.31 -18.90 -15.00
N GLU A 122 50.65 -19.44 -13.82
CA GLU A 122 49.67 -19.99 -12.88
C GLU A 122 48.73 -18.90 -12.33
N ALA A 123 49.29 -17.77 -11.86
CA ALA A 123 48.51 -16.65 -11.38
C ALA A 123 47.56 -16.08 -12.45
N LEU A 124 48.02 -15.94 -13.71
CA LEU A 124 47.18 -15.53 -14.83
C LEU A 124 46.05 -16.54 -15.11
N ARG A 125 46.32 -17.85 -15.03
CA ARG A 125 45.31 -18.89 -15.25
C ARG A 125 44.21 -18.84 -14.19
N ILE A 126 44.58 -18.62 -12.92
CA ILE A 126 43.63 -18.46 -11.80
C ILE A 126 42.76 -17.20 -12.02
N LEU A 127 43.37 -16.06 -12.34
CA LEU A 127 42.63 -14.81 -12.60
C LEU A 127 41.70 -14.92 -13.81
N GLN A 128 42.14 -15.59 -14.89
CA GLN A 128 41.29 -15.85 -16.06
C GLN A 128 40.11 -16.78 -15.71
N GLY A 129 40.36 -17.84 -14.92
CA GLY A 129 39.31 -18.73 -14.41
C GLY A 129 38.27 -17.98 -13.59
N GLN A 130 38.72 -17.12 -12.67
CA GLN A 130 37.84 -16.24 -11.87
C GLN A 130 37.01 -15.32 -12.76
N ALA A 131 37.61 -14.65 -13.75
CA ALA A 131 36.90 -13.75 -14.66
C ALA A 131 35.83 -14.48 -15.51
N ILE A 132 36.10 -15.71 -15.94
CA ILE A 132 35.13 -16.56 -16.66
C ILE A 132 33.98 -16.97 -15.73
N LEU A 133 34.28 -17.39 -14.50
CA LEU A 133 33.28 -17.76 -13.49
C LEU A 133 32.41 -16.56 -13.08
N ASP A 134 32.99 -15.37 -12.92
CA ASP A 134 32.24 -14.14 -12.62
C ASP A 134 31.34 -13.72 -13.78
N LYS A 135 31.81 -13.82 -15.04
CA LYS A 135 30.96 -13.57 -16.21
C LYS A 135 29.80 -14.58 -16.29
N ALA A 136 30.07 -15.87 -16.07
CA ALA A 136 29.05 -16.92 -16.11
C ALA A 136 28.02 -16.81 -14.96
N THR A 137 28.46 -16.40 -13.76
CA THR A 137 27.58 -16.28 -12.58
C THR A 137 26.92 -14.91 -12.42
N CYS A 138 27.34 -13.89 -13.19
CA CYS A 138 26.82 -12.52 -13.12
C CYS A 138 25.28 -12.46 -13.19
N HIS A 139 24.68 -13.15 -14.17
CA HIS A 139 23.22 -13.20 -14.33
C HIS A 139 22.53 -13.79 -13.10
N THR A 140 23.04 -14.90 -12.56
CA THR A 140 22.50 -15.55 -11.35
C THR A 140 22.60 -14.65 -10.13
N LYS A 141 23.74 -13.95 -9.94
CA LYS A 141 23.93 -12.97 -8.85
C LYS A 141 22.89 -11.84 -8.94
N ILE A 142 22.64 -11.33 -10.14
CA ILE A 142 21.62 -10.28 -10.39
C ILE A 142 20.19 -10.81 -10.14
N LEU A 143 19.87 -12.03 -10.55
CA LEU A 143 18.56 -12.63 -10.28
C LEU A 143 18.32 -12.87 -8.78
N LEU A 144 19.33 -13.33 -8.04
CA LEU A 144 19.26 -13.48 -6.59
C LEU A 144 19.01 -12.13 -5.90
N GLN A 145 19.79 -11.08 -6.24
CA GLN A 145 19.56 -9.73 -5.72
C GLN A 145 18.13 -9.25 -6.01
N LYS A 146 17.65 -9.36 -7.26
CA LYS A 146 16.28 -8.99 -7.64
C LYS A 146 15.21 -9.86 -6.97
N SER A 147 15.53 -11.06 -6.51
CA SER A 147 14.61 -11.91 -5.75
C SER A 147 14.53 -11.45 -4.29
N GLU A 148 15.67 -11.15 -3.67
CA GLU A 148 15.72 -10.59 -2.32
C GLU A 148 15.01 -9.24 -2.23
N GLU A 149 15.20 -8.36 -3.21
CA GLU A 149 14.54 -7.05 -3.29
C GLU A 149 13.02 -7.18 -3.36
N ARG A 150 12.50 -8.15 -4.14
CA ARG A 150 11.06 -8.47 -4.17
C ARG A 150 10.57 -9.07 -2.86
N ASN A 151 11.31 -9.98 -2.25
CA ASN A 151 10.93 -10.55 -0.94
C ASN A 151 10.84 -9.45 0.13
N LYS A 152 11.79 -8.51 0.16
CA LYS A 152 11.81 -7.33 1.05
C LYS A 152 10.70 -6.30 0.73
N ALA A 153 10.08 -6.36 -0.45
CA ALA A 153 8.89 -5.58 -0.80
C ALA A 153 7.61 -6.28 -0.33
N LEU A 154 7.45 -7.56 -0.69
CA LEU A 154 6.33 -8.41 -0.25
C LEU A 154 6.21 -8.49 1.27
N GLU A 155 7.35 -8.57 1.99
CA GLU A 155 7.38 -8.52 3.45
C GLU A 155 6.78 -7.22 4.02
N LYS A 156 7.00 -6.07 3.36
CA LYS A 156 6.40 -4.78 3.78
C LYS A 156 4.91 -4.75 3.48
N GLU A 157 4.49 -5.28 2.34
CA GLU A 157 3.07 -5.38 1.95
C GLU A 157 2.31 -6.30 2.92
N VAL A 158 2.85 -7.48 3.24
CA VAL A 158 2.29 -8.42 4.24
C VAL A 158 2.19 -7.76 5.62
N ASN A 159 3.24 -7.04 6.06
CA ASN A 159 3.19 -6.31 7.33
C ASN A 159 2.13 -5.18 7.31
N ALA A 160 2.01 -4.42 6.22
CA ALA A 160 1.00 -3.36 6.08
C ALA A 160 -0.43 -3.92 6.11
N LEU A 161 -0.68 -5.00 5.36
CA LEU A 161 -1.97 -5.71 5.36
C LEU A 161 -2.28 -6.30 6.74
N GLN A 162 -1.28 -6.84 7.46
CA GLN A 162 -1.46 -7.36 8.81
C GLN A 162 -1.83 -6.26 9.82
N TRP A 163 -1.27 -5.05 9.67
CA TRP A 163 -1.69 -3.87 10.42
C TRP A 163 -3.12 -3.43 10.08
N GLU A 164 -3.47 -3.37 8.79
CA GLU A 164 -4.81 -3.00 8.32
C GLU A 164 -5.88 -3.99 8.82
N ILE A 165 -5.63 -5.29 8.72
CA ILE A 165 -6.50 -6.35 9.25
C ILE A 165 -6.72 -6.16 10.76
N THR A 166 -5.65 -5.91 11.52
CA THR A 166 -5.73 -5.70 12.98
C THR A 166 -6.52 -4.44 13.34
N PHE A 167 -6.27 -3.34 12.62
CA PHE A 167 -7.00 -2.08 12.79
C PHE A 167 -8.49 -2.26 12.48
N ASN A 168 -8.83 -2.87 11.34
CA ASN A 168 -10.21 -3.11 10.94
C ASN A 168 -10.94 -4.04 11.92
N GLN A 169 -10.27 -5.08 12.45
CA GLN A 169 -10.84 -5.93 13.52
C GLN A 169 -11.19 -5.13 14.79
N VAL A 170 -10.36 -4.17 15.19
CA VAL A 170 -10.66 -3.28 16.34
C VAL A 170 -11.81 -2.33 16.02
N GLN A 171 -11.87 -1.76 14.81
CA GLN A 171 -12.98 -0.90 14.39
C GLN A 171 -14.32 -1.65 14.36
N PHE A 172 -14.37 -2.85 13.79
CA PHE A 172 -15.60 -3.66 13.76
C PHE A 172 -16.08 -3.99 15.18
N LYS A 173 -15.19 -4.41 16.09
CA LYS A 173 -15.55 -4.67 17.50
C LYS A 173 -16.07 -3.43 18.21
N ASN A 174 -15.48 -2.24 17.96
CA ASN A 174 -15.97 -0.99 18.54
C ASN A 174 -17.38 -0.63 18.03
N VAL A 175 -17.65 -0.83 16.73
CA VAL A 175 -18.97 -0.61 16.13
C VAL A 175 -20.00 -1.62 16.65
N GLU A 176 -19.64 -2.90 16.72
CA GLU A 176 -20.46 -4.00 17.27
C GLU A 176 -20.87 -3.73 18.72
N ASN A 177 -19.89 -3.43 19.60
CA ASN A 177 -20.14 -3.04 20.99
C ASN A 177 -21.04 -1.79 21.09
N SER A 178 -20.83 -0.79 20.24
CA SER A 178 -21.67 0.42 20.20
C SER A 178 -23.11 0.11 19.81
N TRP A 179 -23.35 -0.85 18.92
CA TRP A 179 -24.69 -1.27 18.53
C TRP A 179 -25.36 -2.18 19.57
N SER A 180 -24.63 -3.07 20.24
CA SER A 180 -25.17 -3.87 21.35
C SER A 180 -25.71 -2.97 22.47
N LEU A 181 -24.91 -2.01 22.93
CA LEU A 181 -25.31 -1.06 23.99
C LEU A 181 -26.49 -0.13 23.59
N LYS A 182 -26.68 0.12 22.29
CA LYS A 182 -27.88 0.84 21.77
C LYS A 182 -29.10 -0.08 21.75
N TYR A 183 -28.93 -1.32 21.30
CA TYR A 183 -29.99 -2.32 21.23
C TYR A 183 -30.50 -2.69 22.63
N GLU A 184 -29.62 -2.96 23.58
CA GLU A 184 -29.94 -3.23 25.00
C GLU A 184 -30.73 -2.07 25.63
N ARG A 185 -30.32 -0.82 25.37
CA ARG A 185 -31.05 0.39 25.81
C ARG A 185 -32.46 0.43 25.23
N VAL A 186 -32.61 0.21 23.92
CA VAL A 186 -33.90 0.22 23.23
C VAL A 186 -34.80 -0.93 23.68
N LEU A 187 -34.24 -2.11 24.02
CA LEU A 187 -35.01 -3.19 24.66
C LEU A 187 -35.55 -2.78 26.04
N ALA A 188 -34.70 -2.22 26.90
CA ALA A 188 -35.12 -1.76 28.24
C ALA A 188 -36.16 -0.64 28.17
N GLU A 189 -36.03 0.30 27.23
CA GLU A 189 -37.01 1.36 26.98
C GLU A 189 -38.35 0.79 26.49
N ASN A 190 -38.33 -0.15 25.53
CA ASN A 190 -39.55 -0.83 25.06
C ASN A 190 -40.23 -1.65 26.17
N GLU A 191 -39.47 -2.31 27.06
CA GLU A 191 -40.04 -3.04 28.20
C GLU A 191 -40.71 -2.07 29.20
N GLY A 192 -40.09 -0.91 29.46
CA GLY A 192 -40.69 0.15 30.28
C GLY A 192 -41.97 0.73 29.67
N LEU A 193 -41.94 1.06 28.37
CA LEU A 193 -43.10 1.54 27.62
C LEU A 193 -44.23 0.50 27.57
N LYS A 194 -43.91 -0.78 27.44
CA LYS A 194 -44.90 -1.88 27.49
C LYS A 194 -45.60 -1.92 28.85
N LYS A 195 -44.86 -1.88 29.97
CA LYS A 195 -45.43 -1.88 31.33
C LYS A 195 -46.32 -0.65 31.55
N ALA A 196 -45.85 0.54 31.15
CA ALA A 196 -46.62 1.77 31.24
C ALA A 196 -47.92 1.72 30.38
N LEU A 197 -47.89 1.05 29.23
CA LEU A 197 -49.09 0.83 28.41
C LEU A 197 -50.07 -0.16 29.08
N GLU A 198 -49.58 -1.24 29.66
CA GLU A 198 -50.37 -2.22 30.42
C GLU A 198 -51.05 -1.55 31.64
N GLU A 199 -50.33 -0.71 32.39
CA GLU A 199 -50.87 0.13 33.47
C GLU A 199 -51.94 1.14 32.98
N LYS A 200 -51.79 1.70 31.78
CA LYS A 200 -52.81 2.61 31.21
C LYS A 200 -54.05 1.86 30.73
N ILE A 201 -53.89 0.61 30.28
CA ILE A 201 -55.01 -0.26 29.92
C ILE A 201 -55.82 -0.65 31.16
N THR A 202 -55.18 -1.01 32.28
CA THR A 202 -55.90 -1.33 33.53
C THR A 202 -56.61 -0.10 34.11
N GLN A 203 -55.93 1.06 34.21
CA GLN A 203 -56.53 2.32 34.67
C GLN A 203 -57.76 2.72 33.84
N HIS A 204 -57.72 2.55 32.51
CA HIS A 204 -58.88 2.81 31.64
C HIS A 204 -60.00 1.78 31.82
N GLN A 205 -59.69 0.50 32.12
CA GLN A 205 -60.70 -0.50 32.43
C GLN A 205 -61.40 -0.21 33.77
N GLU A 206 -60.66 0.20 34.80
CA GLU A 206 -61.18 0.62 36.11
C GLU A 206 -62.09 1.85 35.98
N GLN A 207 -61.64 2.90 35.29
CA GLN A 207 -62.47 4.08 35.00
C GLN A 207 -63.74 3.72 34.22
N ARG A 208 -63.68 2.73 33.32
CA ARG A 208 -64.82 2.26 32.54
C ARG A 208 -65.84 1.50 33.40
N THR A 209 -65.40 0.65 34.34
CA THR A 209 -66.31 -0.06 35.25
C THR A 209 -66.90 0.87 36.32
N GLU A 210 -66.11 1.82 36.83
CA GLU A 210 -66.61 2.87 37.72
C GLU A 210 -67.70 3.71 37.03
N ASN A 211 -67.41 4.24 35.83
CA ASN A 211 -68.36 5.05 35.05
C ASN A 211 -69.65 4.28 34.73
N ALA A 212 -69.56 2.99 34.38
CA ALA A 212 -70.73 2.13 34.22
C ALA A 212 -71.55 1.99 35.52
N SER A 213 -70.89 1.81 36.67
CA SER A 213 -71.56 1.72 37.98
C SER A 213 -72.23 3.03 38.41
N LEU A 214 -71.61 4.18 38.10
CA LEU A 214 -72.19 5.50 38.35
C LEU A 214 -73.39 5.75 37.43
N SER A 215 -73.27 5.39 36.14
CA SER A 215 -74.36 5.46 35.17
C SER A 215 -75.57 4.61 35.59
N GLN A 216 -75.33 3.40 36.12
CA GLN A 216 -76.37 2.55 36.69
C GLN A 216 -77.04 3.22 37.89
N LYS A 217 -76.28 3.71 38.88
CA LYS A 217 -76.82 4.42 40.06
C LYS A 217 -77.66 5.65 39.67
N CYS A 218 -77.24 6.39 38.64
CA CYS A 218 -78.02 7.50 38.09
C CYS A 218 -79.37 7.03 37.50
N LEU A 219 -79.39 5.91 36.77
CA LEU A 219 -80.64 5.34 36.24
C LEU A 219 -81.57 4.82 37.35
N GLU A 220 -81.01 4.18 38.38
CA GLU A 220 -81.74 3.73 39.58
C GLU A 220 -82.39 4.92 40.30
N LEU A 221 -81.64 5.98 40.59
CA LEU A 221 -82.18 7.20 41.21
C LEU A 221 -83.25 7.88 40.33
N LEU A 222 -83.04 7.96 39.01
CA LEU A 222 -84.04 8.49 38.07
C LEU A 222 -85.33 7.64 38.03
N SER A 223 -85.24 6.34 38.30
CA SER A 223 -86.40 5.45 38.39
C SER A 223 -87.27 5.69 39.63
N MET A 224 -86.69 6.28 40.69
CA MET A 224 -87.37 6.60 41.95
C MET A 224 -88.12 7.94 41.92
N LEU A 225 -87.72 8.89 41.06
CA LEU A 225 -88.36 10.20 40.91
C LEU A 225 -89.80 10.11 40.35
N SER A 226 -90.64 11.10 40.59
CA SER A 226 -91.97 11.19 39.96
C SER A 226 -91.90 11.54 38.47
N ALA A 227 -92.99 11.29 37.73
CA ALA A 227 -93.08 11.59 36.30
C ALA A 227 -92.97 13.10 35.95
N LYS A 228 -93.15 14.00 36.93
CA LYS A 228 -92.92 15.44 36.76
C LYS A 228 -91.43 15.76 36.91
N GLU A 229 -90.82 15.32 38.00
CA GLU A 229 -89.40 15.52 38.30
C GLU A 229 -88.49 14.93 37.21
N ARG A 230 -88.83 13.75 36.66
CA ARG A 230 -88.11 13.17 35.51
C ARG A 230 -88.17 14.06 34.27
N LYS A 231 -89.31 14.70 33.97
CA LYS A 231 -89.45 15.62 32.84
C LYS A 231 -88.67 16.91 33.04
N ASP A 232 -88.65 17.43 34.26
CA ASP A 232 -87.91 18.65 34.56
C ASP A 232 -86.38 18.37 34.66
N TYR A 233 -85.94 17.18 35.08
CA TYR A 233 -84.56 16.72 34.92
C TYR A 233 -84.16 16.53 33.45
N GLN A 234 -85.02 15.92 32.62
CA GLN A 234 -84.76 15.78 31.17
C GLN A 234 -84.67 17.14 30.43
N ARG A 235 -85.16 18.23 31.04
CA ARG A 235 -84.99 19.60 30.53
C ARG A 235 -83.70 20.28 31.00
N THR A 236 -83.14 19.89 32.14
CA THR A 236 -81.90 20.46 32.69
C THR A 236 -80.66 19.63 32.33
N GLN A 237 -80.84 18.38 31.91
CA GLN A 237 -79.77 17.59 31.31
C GLN A 237 -79.21 18.38 30.10
N PRO A 238 -77.88 18.58 29.99
CA PRO A 238 -77.30 19.17 28.78
C PRO A 238 -77.63 18.29 27.56
N PRO A 239 -77.45 18.78 26.32
CA PRO A 239 -77.52 17.94 25.12
C PRO A 239 -76.52 16.80 25.24
N CYS A 240 -76.98 15.68 25.81
CA CYS A 240 -76.13 14.55 26.10
C CYS A 240 -75.60 14.05 24.76
N SER A 241 -74.30 13.75 24.69
CA SER A 241 -73.71 13.10 23.52
C SER A 241 -74.17 11.64 23.50
N LEU A 242 -75.47 11.46 23.23
CA LEU A 242 -76.24 10.24 23.05
C LEU A 242 -75.79 9.58 21.74
N ARG A 243 -74.48 9.31 21.64
CA ARG A 243 -73.77 9.12 20.39
C ARG A 243 -74.26 10.10 19.32
N THR A 244 -73.79 11.34 19.41
CA THR A 244 -73.66 12.16 18.20
C THR A 244 -72.58 11.49 17.34
N ASP A 245 -72.95 10.40 16.66
CA ASP A 245 -72.12 9.57 15.80
C ASP A 245 -71.83 10.33 14.50
N GLY A 246 -71.23 11.53 14.64
CA GLY A 246 -70.21 11.97 13.70
C GLY A 246 -69.20 10.84 13.67
N SER A 247 -69.24 10.06 12.59
CA SER A 247 -68.59 8.76 12.52
C SER A 247 -67.10 8.87 12.86
N ALA A 248 -66.44 7.78 13.26
CA ALA A 248 -65.01 7.84 13.62
C ALA A 248 -64.13 8.48 12.51
N LEU A 249 -64.57 8.36 11.24
CA LEU A 249 -64.07 9.09 10.09
C LEU A 249 -64.19 10.62 10.21
N GLU A 250 -65.37 11.13 10.53
CA GLU A 250 -65.64 12.57 10.68
C GLU A 250 -64.80 13.15 11.83
N LEU A 251 -64.78 12.50 12.99
CA LEU A 251 -63.93 12.91 14.13
C LEU A 251 -62.43 12.88 13.79
N ALA A 252 -61.96 11.87 13.05
CA ALA A 252 -60.57 11.81 12.58
C ALA A 252 -60.24 12.91 11.57
N VAL A 253 -61.16 13.25 10.65
CA VAL A 253 -60.99 14.37 9.71
C VAL A 253 -61.04 15.72 10.44
N TYR A 254 -61.84 15.84 11.50
CA TYR A 254 -61.90 17.04 12.34
C TYR A 254 -60.58 17.24 13.09
N GLY A 255 -60.04 16.17 13.71
CA GLY A 255 -58.74 16.20 14.39
C GLY A 255 -57.53 16.42 13.47
N ALA A 256 -57.67 16.16 12.17
CA ALA A 256 -56.64 16.46 11.16
C ALA A 256 -56.63 17.92 10.68
N CYS A 257 -57.60 18.74 11.10
CA CYS A 257 -57.68 20.15 10.70
C CYS A 257 -56.78 21.05 11.58
N GLN A 258 -55.84 21.74 10.94
CA GLN A 258 -54.99 22.75 11.60
C GLN A 258 -55.59 24.18 11.55
N CYS A 259 -56.83 24.35 11.07
CA CYS A 259 -57.51 25.65 11.10
C CYS A 259 -57.97 25.97 12.54
N ASN A 260 -57.42 27.02 13.18
CA ASN A 260 -57.77 27.42 14.56
C ASN A 260 -59.28 27.67 14.74
N SER A 261 -59.97 26.76 15.42
CA SER A 261 -61.41 26.81 15.68
C SER A 261 -61.75 27.48 17.01
N ASN A 262 -61.85 28.82 17.01
CA ASN A 262 -62.40 29.57 18.14
C ASN A 262 -63.88 29.17 18.37
N GLY A 263 -64.17 28.47 19.47
CA GLY A 263 -65.54 28.13 19.89
C GLY A 263 -65.89 26.63 19.87
N GLY A 264 -64.97 25.74 19.53
CA GLY A 264 -65.16 24.28 19.66
C GLY A 264 -65.99 23.62 18.54
N GLU A 265 -66.60 24.38 17.62
CA GLU A 265 -67.13 23.82 16.38
C GLU A 265 -66.02 23.44 15.39
N PRO A 266 -66.17 22.36 14.59
CA PRO A 266 -65.20 22.00 13.57
C PRO A 266 -65.07 23.09 12.50
N CYS A 267 -63.83 23.39 12.11
CA CYS A 267 -63.50 24.30 11.02
C CYS A 267 -64.28 23.97 9.72
N SER A 268 -64.61 24.97 8.89
CA SER A 268 -65.25 24.74 7.58
C SER A 268 -64.40 23.87 6.65
N CYS A 269 -63.07 23.97 6.81
CA CYS A 269 -62.05 23.07 6.25
C CYS A 269 -62.42 21.59 6.48
N ALA A 270 -62.71 21.22 7.74
CA ALA A 270 -62.96 19.84 8.14
C ALA A 270 -64.38 19.37 7.84
N ARG A 271 -65.40 20.21 8.02
CA ARG A 271 -66.79 19.85 7.66
C ARG A 271 -66.86 19.43 6.19
N SER A 272 -66.28 20.25 5.31
CA SER A 272 -66.23 19.97 3.86
C SER A 272 -65.43 18.70 3.53
N ALA A 273 -64.26 18.53 4.14
CA ALA A 273 -63.42 17.33 3.95
C ALA A 273 -64.10 16.06 4.45
N ALA A 274 -64.84 16.13 5.57
CA ALA A 274 -65.53 14.99 6.16
C ALA A 274 -66.73 14.56 5.30
N THR A 275 -67.54 15.52 4.81
CA THR A 275 -68.64 15.23 3.86
C THR A 275 -68.10 14.61 2.57
N SER A 276 -67.04 15.17 1.99
CA SER A 276 -66.39 14.64 0.78
C SER A 276 -65.87 13.20 1.01
N ARG A 277 -65.18 12.95 2.13
CA ARG A 277 -64.65 11.61 2.45
C ARG A 277 -65.74 10.58 2.74
N LYS A 278 -66.90 11.03 3.26
CA LYS A 278 -68.11 10.20 3.46
C LYS A 278 -68.74 9.82 2.11
N GLN A 279 -68.90 10.76 1.19
CA GLN A 279 -69.38 10.52 -0.18
C GLN A 279 -68.46 9.54 -0.94
N VAL A 280 -67.13 9.71 -0.85
CA VAL A 280 -66.15 8.82 -1.49
C VAL A 280 -66.21 7.38 -0.93
N LEU A 281 -66.64 7.17 0.32
CA LEU A 281 -66.84 5.83 0.86
C LEU A 281 -68.18 5.23 0.43
N GLN A 282 -69.25 6.02 0.32
CA GLN A 282 -70.54 5.55 -0.20
C GLN A 282 -70.42 5.09 -1.67
N LEU A 283 -69.79 5.90 -2.53
CA LEU A 283 -69.50 5.55 -3.92
C LEU A 283 -68.56 4.34 -4.08
N LYS A 284 -67.86 3.93 -3.01
CA LYS A 284 -67.02 2.72 -2.96
C LYS A 284 -67.72 1.50 -2.35
N GLN A 285 -68.99 1.63 -1.96
CA GLN A 285 -69.85 0.52 -1.53
C GLN A 285 -70.97 0.23 -2.55
N GLU A 286 -71.10 1.07 -3.58
CA GLU A 286 -72.03 0.92 -4.70
C GLU A 286 -71.37 0.25 -5.94
N VAL A 287 -70.16 -0.30 -5.78
CA VAL A 287 -69.32 -0.95 -6.81
C VAL A 287 -68.75 -2.26 -6.28
#